data_AF-A0A1P8SIJ2-F1
#
_entry.id   AF-A0A1P8SIJ2-F1
#
_cell.length_a   1.000
_cell.length_b   1.000
_cell.length_c   1.000
_cell.angle_alpha   90.00
_cell.angle_beta   90.00
_cell.angle_gamma   90.00
#
_symmetry.space_group_name_H-M   'P 1'
#
loop_
_entity.id
_entity.type
_entity.pdbx_description
1 polymer ?
#
loop_
_entity_poly.entity_id
_entity_poly.type
_entity_poly.pdbx_seq_one_letter_code
_entity_poly.pdbx_strand_id
1 'polypeptide(L)'
;MTTFTDDDKGLIKEIRERIGSLDVRDNIERRAYEIALASLEAGVVAWRYRYVKKDVTDSQGKTWVGDWKYVPTKEDCNDRPNYEIQELYNLPPAIAAPTRGLVNAVRFYDQVKHTNPPVETGAWKDAIDWVLKEACQAVNIDAKGE
;
A
#
# COMPACT_ATOMS: atom_id res chain seq x y z
N MET A 1 11.28 0.00 -16.49
CA MET A 1 11.09 1.46 -16.29
C MET A 1 9.60 1.69 -16.23
N THR A 2 9.03 1.94 -15.05
CA THR A 2 7.62 2.28 -14.91
C THR A 2 7.39 3.68 -15.47
N THR A 3 6.53 3.80 -16.47
CA THR A 3 6.13 5.10 -17.01
C THR A 3 4.96 5.62 -16.19
N PHE A 4 5.23 6.57 -15.30
CA PHE A 4 4.18 7.32 -14.61
C PHE A 4 3.25 7.99 -15.62
N THR A 5 1.95 7.87 -15.40
CA THR A 5 0.96 8.63 -16.15
C THR A 5 1.09 10.12 -15.83
N ASP A 6 0.55 11.00 -16.68
CA ASP A 6 0.58 12.44 -16.39
C ASP A 6 -0.26 12.79 -15.15
N ASP A 7 -1.30 11.99 -14.87
CA ASP A 7 -2.09 12.08 -13.64
C ASP A 7 -1.24 11.70 -12.41
N ASP A 8 -0.46 10.61 -12.46
CA ASP A 8 0.45 10.21 -11.38
C ASP A 8 1.47 11.30 -11.08
N LYS A 9 2.04 11.93 -12.12
CA LYS A 9 2.99 13.03 -11.96
C LYS A 9 2.35 14.26 -11.31
N GLY A 10 1.10 14.56 -11.66
CA GLY A 10 0.31 15.62 -11.05
C GLY A 10 0.08 15.38 -9.56
N LEU A 11 -0.34 14.16 -9.20
CA LEU A 11 -0.57 13.75 -7.81
C LEU A 11 0.73 13.76 -6.99
N ILE A 12 1.82 13.23 -7.53
CA ILE A 12 3.14 13.25 -6.87
C ILE A 12 3.58 14.69 -6.59
N LYS A 13 3.39 15.60 -7.55
CA LYS A 13 3.72 17.02 -7.38
C LYS A 13 2.89 17.65 -6.26
N GLU A 14 1.57 17.46 -6.27
CA GLU A 14 0.68 17.99 -5.23
C GLU A 14 1.06 17.47 -3.83
N ILE A 15 1.32 16.17 -3.70
CA ILE A 15 1.73 15.55 -2.43
C ILE A 15 3.04 16.15 -1.92
N ARG A 16 4.04 16.35 -2.79
CA ARG A 16 5.32 16.98 -2.43
C ARG A 16 5.14 18.43 -1.97
N GLU A 17 4.30 19.20 -2.67
CA GLU A 17 3.98 20.59 -2.29
C GLU A 17 3.27 20.65 -0.94
N ARG A 18 2.34 19.72 -0.67
CA ARG A 18 1.67 19.61 0.63
C ARG A 18 2.67 19.28 1.74
N ILE A 19 3.54 18.29 1.58
CA ILE A 19 4.56 17.94 2.59
C ILE A 19 5.44 19.14 2.98
N GLY A 20 5.82 19.95 1.98
CA GLY A 20 6.64 21.15 2.17
C GLY A 20 5.90 22.39 2.67
N SER A 21 4.56 22.37 2.74
CA SER A 21 3.74 23.49 3.20
C SER A 21 3.59 23.51 4.73
N LEU A 22 3.34 24.71 5.27
CA LEU A 22 2.91 24.91 6.67
C LEU A 22 1.44 24.52 6.90
N ASP A 23 0.67 24.29 5.83
CA ASP A 23 -0.76 23.93 5.89
C ASP A 23 -1.01 22.46 6.28
N VAL A 24 0.04 21.66 6.45
CA VAL A 24 -0.09 20.31 7.00
C VAL A 24 -0.48 20.44 8.47
N ARG A 25 -1.69 20.00 8.81
CA ARG A 25 -2.30 20.30 10.12
C ARG A 25 -1.51 19.71 11.30
N ASP A 26 -0.83 18.59 11.09
CA ASP A 26 -0.02 17.91 12.09
C ASP A 26 1.01 16.93 11.46
N ASN A 27 1.90 16.39 12.29
CA ASN A 27 2.90 15.39 11.87
C ASN A 27 2.28 14.12 11.28
N ILE A 28 1.00 13.89 11.53
CA ILE A 28 0.24 12.72 11.12
C ILE A 28 -0.16 12.85 9.65
N GLU A 29 -0.74 14.00 9.29
CA GLU A 29 -1.06 14.33 7.91
C GLU A 29 0.20 14.34 7.04
N ARG A 30 1.32 14.85 7.55
CA ARG A 30 2.62 14.79 6.85
C ARG A 30 3.03 13.36 6.53
N ARG A 31 2.96 12.46 7.51
CA ARG A 31 3.42 11.08 7.34
C ARG A 31 2.51 10.24 6.45
N ALA A 32 1.21 10.55 6.44
CA ALA A 32 0.29 9.96 5.47
C ALA A 32 0.68 10.34 4.02
N TYR A 33 1.03 11.61 3.79
CA TYR A 33 1.53 12.05 2.49
C TYR A 33 2.87 11.40 2.11
N GLU A 34 3.79 11.21 3.06
CA GLU A 34 5.06 10.52 2.83
C GLU A 34 4.87 9.05 2.43
N ILE A 35 3.95 8.33 3.09
CA ILE A 35 3.61 6.94 2.74
C ILE A 35 2.95 6.89 1.34
N ALA A 36 2.04 7.82 1.05
CA ALA A 36 1.42 7.91 -0.27
C ALA A 36 2.46 8.20 -1.36
N LEU A 37 3.40 9.11 -1.10
CA LEU A 37 4.50 9.42 -2.01
C LEU A 37 5.39 8.19 -2.24
N ALA A 38 5.82 7.51 -1.17
CA ALA A 38 6.63 6.30 -1.28
C ALA A 38 5.92 5.17 -2.02
N SER A 39 4.59 5.08 -1.89
CA SER A 39 3.78 4.10 -2.62
C SER A 39 3.69 4.43 -4.10
N LEU A 40 3.53 5.72 -4.44
CA LEU A 40 3.50 6.19 -5.82
C LEU A 40 4.87 6.09 -6.48
N GLU A 41 5.96 6.32 -5.74
CA GLU A 41 7.33 6.24 -6.25
C GLU A 41 7.90 4.82 -6.28
N ALA A 42 7.20 3.84 -5.70
CA ALA A 42 7.65 2.45 -5.67
C ALA A 42 7.81 1.91 -7.10
N GLY A 43 9.03 1.54 -7.46
CA GLY A 43 9.33 0.92 -8.74
C GLY A 43 8.89 -0.55 -8.79
N VAL A 44 8.44 -0.99 -9.97
CA VAL A 44 8.26 -2.42 -10.25
C VAL A 44 9.64 -3.06 -10.32
N VAL A 45 9.84 -4.10 -9.52
CA VAL A 45 11.12 -4.82 -9.39
C VAL A 45 11.06 -6.24 -9.96
N ALA A 46 9.86 -6.79 -10.15
CA ALA A 46 9.66 -8.08 -10.77
C ALA A 46 8.24 -8.18 -11.32
N TRP A 47 7.98 -9.26 -12.05
CA TRP A 47 6.66 -9.61 -12.55
C TRP A 47 6.35 -11.04 -12.16
N ARG A 48 5.07 -11.35 -12.07
CA ARG A 48 4.60 -12.73 -11.98
C ARG A 48 3.47 -12.97 -12.94
N TYR A 49 3.37 -14.20 -13.44
CA TYR A 49 2.27 -14.62 -14.29
C TYR A 49 1.75 -16.00 -13.90
N ARG A 50 0.47 -16.26 -14.14
CA ARG A 50 -0.18 -17.57 -13.91
C ARG A 50 -1.23 -17.86 -14.97
N TYR A 51 -1.52 -19.15 -15.18
CA TYR A 51 -2.59 -19.58 -16.08
C TYR A 51 -3.95 -19.42 -15.41
N VAL A 52 -4.93 -18.89 -16.14
CA VAL A 52 -6.33 -18.72 -15.72
C VAL A 52 -7.22 -19.49 -16.69
N LYS A 53 -7.96 -20.46 -16.17
CA LYS A 53 -8.89 -21.26 -16.96
C LYS A 53 -10.29 -20.69 -16.81
N LYS A 54 -10.63 -19.71 -17.64
CA LYS A 54 -11.87 -18.90 -17.53
C LYS A 54 -13.16 -19.72 -17.46
N ASP A 55 -13.22 -20.85 -18.16
CA ASP A 55 -14.41 -21.72 -18.25
C ASP A 55 -14.42 -22.87 -17.23
N VAL A 56 -13.47 -22.89 -16.29
CA VAL A 56 -13.42 -23.91 -15.24
C VAL A 56 -13.41 -23.24 -13.89
N THR A 57 -14.33 -23.66 -13.04
CA THR A 57 -14.40 -23.25 -11.65
C THR A 57 -14.00 -24.40 -10.75
N ASP A 58 -13.46 -24.06 -9.57
CA ASP A 58 -13.28 -25.02 -8.49
C ASP A 58 -14.61 -25.37 -7.82
N SER A 59 -14.55 -26.25 -6.82
CA SER A 59 -15.73 -26.68 -6.04
C SER A 59 -16.42 -25.54 -5.28
N GLN A 60 -15.81 -24.36 -5.18
CA GLN A 60 -16.35 -23.16 -4.53
C GLN A 60 -16.92 -22.16 -5.55
N GLY A 61 -16.94 -22.51 -6.84
CA GLY A 61 -17.42 -21.64 -7.92
C GLY A 61 -16.42 -20.54 -8.30
N LYS A 62 -15.18 -20.58 -7.81
CA LYS A 62 -14.14 -19.61 -8.17
C LYS A 62 -13.39 -20.08 -9.40
N THR A 63 -13.05 -19.16 -10.31
CA THR A 63 -12.26 -19.49 -11.51
C THR A 63 -10.97 -20.21 -11.13
N TRP A 64 -10.69 -21.32 -11.81
CA TRP A 64 -9.49 -22.09 -11.62
C TRP A 64 -8.28 -21.29 -12.09
N VAL A 65 -7.25 -21.25 -11.25
CA VAL A 65 -5.97 -20.57 -11.50
C VAL A 65 -4.82 -21.50 -11.16
N GLY A 66 -3.75 -21.43 -11.96
CA GLY A 66 -2.51 -22.16 -11.71
C GLY A 66 -1.56 -21.40 -10.78
N ASP A 67 -0.40 -22.02 -10.53
CA ASP A 67 0.65 -21.43 -9.71
C ASP A 67 1.28 -20.19 -10.34
N TRP A 68 1.76 -19.28 -9.50
CA TRP A 68 2.52 -18.12 -9.91
C TRP A 68 3.94 -18.50 -10.35
N LYS A 69 4.36 -17.97 -11.51
CA LYS A 69 5.74 -17.96 -11.98
C LYS A 69 6.30 -16.55 -11.88
N TYR A 70 7.53 -16.41 -11.40
CA TYR A 70 8.19 -15.13 -11.16
C TYR A 70 9.28 -14.88 -12.20
N VAL A 71 9.34 -13.66 -12.72
CA VAL A 71 10.30 -13.26 -13.75
C VAL A 71 10.79 -11.82 -13.52
N PRO A 72 12.03 -11.49 -13.93
CA PRO A 72 12.63 -10.19 -13.66
C PRO A 72 12.17 -9.09 -14.62
N THR A 73 11.56 -9.40 -15.75
CA THR A 73 11.05 -8.40 -16.71
C THR A 73 9.63 -8.73 -17.17
N LYS A 74 8.90 -7.74 -17.69
CA LYS A 74 7.54 -7.94 -18.20
C LYS A 74 7.55 -8.85 -19.43
N GLU A 75 8.57 -8.73 -20.25
CA GLU A 75 8.75 -9.43 -21.52
C GLU A 75 8.93 -10.94 -21.33
N ASP A 76 9.41 -11.35 -20.15
CA ASP A 76 9.53 -12.75 -19.76
C ASP A 76 8.19 -13.39 -19.35
N CYS A 77 7.11 -12.61 -19.22
CA CYS A 77 5.79 -13.13 -18.89
C CYS A 77 5.11 -13.80 -20.10
N ASN A 78 4.37 -14.87 -19.85
CA ASN A 78 3.44 -15.38 -20.87
C ASN A 78 2.21 -14.47 -20.94
N ASP A 79 2.01 -13.79 -22.07
CA ASP A 79 0.96 -12.80 -22.30
C ASP A 79 -0.26 -13.32 -23.10
N ARG A 80 -0.33 -14.65 -23.30
CA ARG A 80 -1.49 -15.26 -24.00
C ARG A 80 -2.80 -14.98 -23.24
N PRO A 81 -3.96 -14.99 -23.92
CA PRO A 81 -5.27 -14.58 -23.35
C PRO A 81 -5.75 -15.30 -22.08
N ASN A 82 -5.17 -16.45 -21.76
CA ASN A 82 -5.45 -17.26 -20.57
C ASN A 82 -4.37 -17.13 -19.50
N TYR A 83 -3.56 -16.08 -19.54
CA TYR A 83 -2.59 -15.77 -18.50
C TYR A 83 -2.91 -14.42 -17.87
N GLU A 84 -2.74 -14.37 -16.57
CA GLU A 84 -2.79 -13.15 -15.77
C GLU A 84 -1.35 -12.74 -15.45
N ILE A 85 -1.02 -11.48 -15.69
CA ILE A 85 0.28 -10.89 -15.36
C ILE A 85 0.05 -9.87 -14.25
N GLN A 86 0.92 -9.88 -13.24
CA GLN A 86 0.91 -8.92 -12.15
C GLN A 86 2.31 -8.36 -11.91
N GLU A 87 2.35 -7.05 -11.70
CA GLU A 87 3.56 -6.33 -11.32
C GLU A 87 3.86 -6.54 -9.84
N LEU A 88 5.14 -6.69 -9.52
CA LEU A 88 5.64 -6.78 -8.16
C LEU A 88 6.45 -5.54 -7.85
N TYR A 89 5.93 -4.77 -6.92
CA TYR A 89 6.51 -3.51 -6.47
C TYR A 89 7.44 -3.77 -5.29
N ASN A 90 8.55 -3.05 -5.21
CA ASN A 90 9.36 -3.01 -4.00
C ASN A 90 8.72 -2.06 -2.99
N LEU A 91 7.56 -2.46 -2.49
CA LEU A 91 6.85 -1.69 -1.48
C LEU A 91 7.61 -1.76 -0.15
N PRO A 92 7.59 -0.67 0.63
CA PRO A 92 8.07 -0.72 2.00
C PRO A 92 7.42 -1.87 2.78
N PRO A 93 8.15 -2.51 3.72
CA PRO A 93 7.65 -3.65 4.48
C PRO A 93 6.28 -3.42 5.14
N ALA A 94 6.00 -2.19 5.61
CA ALA A 94 4.70 -1.80 6.17
C ALA A 94 3.51 -2.09 5.26
N ILE A 95 3.69 -1.94 3.95
CA ILE A 95 2.64 -2.09 2.94
C ILE A 95 2.57 -3.55 2.48
N ALA A 96 3.72 -4.21 2.31
CA ALA A 96 3.81 -5.57 1.80
C ALA A 96 3.36 -6.63 2.83
N ALA A 97 3.65 -6.43 4.12
CA ALA A 97 3.23 -7.30 5.20
C ALA A 97 3.05 -6.48 6.49
N PRO A 98 1.81 -6.09 6.84
CA PRO A 98 1.58 -5.23 7.99
C PRO A 98 2.05 -5.92 9.28
N THR A 99 2.77 -5.19 10.12
CA THR A 99 3.22 -5.70 11.42
C THR A 99 2.01 -6.01 12.31
N ARG A 100 2.18 -6.91 13.28
CA ARG A 100 1.12 -7.21 14.27
C ARG A 100 0.66 -5.94 15.00
N GLY A 101 1.56 -4.98 15.22
CA GLY A 101 1.24 -3.67 15.79
C GLY A 101 0.31 -2.86 14.87
N LEU A 102 0.63 -2.74 13.58
CA LEU A 102 -0.22 -2.08 12.60
C LEU A 102 -1.60 -2.73 12.48
N VAL A 103 -1.66 -4.08 12.46
CA VAL A 103 -2.93 -4.83 12.44
C VAL A 103 -3.78 -4.51 13.67
N ASN A 104 -3.18 -4.44 14.86
CA ASN A 104 -3.91 -4.11 16.08
C ASN A 104 -4.39 -2.65 16.09
N ALA A 105 -3.56 -1.72 15.63
CA ALA A 105 -3.93 -0.31 15.56
C ALA A 105 -5.11 -0.09 14.59
N VAL A 106 -5.12 -0.75 13.43
CA VAL A 106 -6.23 -0.70 12.48
C VAL A 106 -7.50 -1.29 13.09
N ARG A 107 -7.41 -2.40 13.82
CA ARG A 107 -8.57 -2.97 14.54
C ARG A 107 -9.13 -2.02 15.59
N PHE A 108 -8.27 -1.31 16.30
CA PHE A 108 -8.69 -0.31 17.27
C PHE A 108 -9.36 0.89 16.58
N TYR A 109 -8.83 1.35 15.45
CA TYR A 109 -9.49 2.37 14.62
C TYR A 109 -10.88 1.92 14.13
N ASP A 110 -11.01 0.69 13.63
CA ASP A 110 -12.31 0.13 13.23
C ASP A 110 -13.29 0.05 14.41
N GLN A 111 -12.79 -0.29 15.60
CA GLN A 111 -13.58 -0.28 16.82
C GLN A 111 -14.09 1.12 17.16
N VAL A 112 -13.22 2.14 17.14
CA VAL A 112 -13.60 3.55 17.38
C VAL A 112 -14.61 4.03 16.33
N LYS A 113 -14.44 3.64 15.06
CA LYS A 113 -15.39 3.93 14.00
C LYS A 113 -16.75 3.29 14.23
N HIS A 114 -16.79 2.06 14.74
CA HIS A 114 -18.03 1.34 14.99
C HIS A 114 -18.76 1.84 16.25
N THR A 115 -18.02 2.16 17.32
CA THR A 115 -18.59 2.66 18.57
C THR A 115 -18.90 4.15 18.53
N ASN A 116 -18.26 4.89 17.62
CA ASN A 116 -18.43 6.31 17.39
C ASN A 116 -18.46 7.15 18.69
N PRO A 117 -17.40 7.09 19.50
CA PRO A 117 -17.35 7.80 20.77
C PRO A 117 -17.33 9.33 20.55
N PRO A 118 -17.80 10.14 21.52
CA PRO A 118 -17.77 11.60 21.42
C PRO A 118 -16.36 12.12 21.16
N VAL A 119 -16.24 13.20 20.39
CA VAL A 119 -14.93 13.78 20.01
C VAL A 119 -14.08 14.19 21.21
N GLU A 120 -14.75 14.61 22.30
CA GLU A 120 -14.15 15.01 23.58
C GLU A 120 -13.37 13.88 24.27
N THR A 121 -13.66 12.62 23.93
CA THR A 121 -12.95 11.45 24.46
C THR A 121 -11.53 11.30 23.92
N GLY A 122 -11.21 11.97 22.82
CA GLY A 122 -9.90 11.83 22.15
C GLY A 122 -9.69 10.50 21.41
N ALA A 123 -10.60 9.52 21.51
CA ALA A 123 -10.42 8.18 20.98
C ALA A 123 -10.14 8.12 19.47
N TRP A 124 -10.74 9.03 18.70
CA TRP A 124 -10.47 9.18 17.27
C TRP A 124 -9.03 9.61 16.99
N LYS A 125 -8.52 10.56 17.78
CA LYS A 125 -7.14 11.01 17.68
C LYS A 125 -6.19 9.88 18.04
N ASP A 126 -6.42 9.22 19.17
CA ASP A 126 -5.56 8.11 19.63
C ASP A 126 -5.50 6.96 18.63
N ALA A 127 -6.64 6.62 18.00
CA ALA A 127 -6.69 5.58 16.98
C ALA A 127 -5.88 5.95 15.73
N ILE A 128 -6.01 7.18 15.25
CA ILE A 128 -5.27 7.69 14.09
C ILE A 128 -3.77 7.78 14.41
N ASP A 129 -3.41 8.38 15.55
CA ASP A 129 -2.04 8.50 16.04
C ASP A 129 -1.36 7.11 16.12
N TRP A 130 -2.07 6.09 16.63
CA TRP A 130 -1.52 4.74 16.75
C TRP A 130 -1.32 4.06 15.37
N VAL A 131 -2.31 4.11 14.48
CA VAL A 131 -2.19 3.54 13.12
C VAL A 131 -1.00 4.15 12.41
N LEU A 132 -0.83 5.46 12.51
CA LEU A 132 0.25 6.16 11.83
C LEU A 132 1.60 5.85 12.45
N LYS A 133 1.71 5.81 13.78
CA LYS A 133 2.95 5.40 14.45
C LYS A 133 3.42 4.03 13.97
N GLU A 134 2.53 3.04 13.96
CA GLU A 134 2.86 1.66 13.57
C GLU A 134 3.17 1.55 12.08
N ALA A 135 2.40 2.23 11.23
CA ALA A 135 2.67 2.29 9.79
C ALA A 135 4.06 2.86 9.53
N CYS A 136 4.43 3.92 10.25
CA CYS A 136 5.71 4.60 10.05
C CYS A 136 6.91 3.82 10.59
N GLN A 137 6.76 3.16 11.74
CA GLN A 137 7.78 2.23 12.25
C GLN A 137 8.01 1.08 11.27
N ALA A 138 6.94 0.54 10.69
CA ALA A 138 7.03 -0.56 9.74
C ALA A 138 7.68 -0.16 8.38
N VAL A 139 7.64 1.12 8.01
CA VAL A 139 8.35 1.65 6.82
C VAL A 139 9.85 1.86 7.12
N ASN A 140 10.29 1.72 8.38
CA ASN A 140 11.69 1.88 8.77
C ASN A 140 12.27 3.27 8.42
N ILE A 141 11.47 4.32 8.60
CA ILE A 141 12.00 5.71 8.66
C ILE A 141 12.38 6.00 10.11
N ASP A 142 13.26 5.17 10.68
CA ASP A 142 14.13 5.65 11.75
C ASP A 142 15.39 6.11 11.04
N ALA A 143 15.59 7.42 11.05
CA ALA A 143 16.90 8.02 10.90
C ALA A 143 17.85 7.40 11.93
N LYS A 144 18.46 6.26 11.61
CA LYS A 144 19.83 6.03 12.06
C LYS A 144 20.68 6.90 11.15
N GLY A 145 20.97 8.10 11.65
CA GLY A 145 22.20 8.75 11.25
C GLY A 145 23.34 7.79 11.51
N GLU A 146 23.96 7.35 10.42
CA GLU A 146 25.40 7.20 10.27
C GLU A 146 25.79 7.95 8.99
#